data_AF-N6ZEX5-F1
#
_entry.id   AF-N6ZEX5-F1
#
_cell.length_a   1.000
_cell.length_b   1.000
_cell.length_c   1.000
_cell.angle_alpha   90.00
_cell.angle_beta   90.00
_cell.angle_gamma   90.00
#
_symmetry.space_group_name_H-M   'P 1'
#
loop_
_entity.id
_entity.type
_entity.pdbx_description
1 polymer ?
#
loop_
_entity_poly.entity_id
_entity_poly.type
_entity_poly.pdbx_seq_one_letter_code
_entity_poly.pdbx_strand_id
1 'polypeptide(L)' 'MMGILSVLFYGFVLLVAFAPEFIATRLSEGSNLTWGILLGFLQFVVYIILTFIYVRRANGELDAINAEVVAAAWKEER' A
#
# COMPACT_ATOMS: atom_id res chain seq x y z
N MET A 1 3.56 9.64 -1.48
CA MET A 1 3.30 8.17 -1.49
C MET A 1 4.60 7.39 -1.32
N MET A 2 5.59 7.57 -2.20
CA MET A 2 6.86 6.83 -2.14
C MET A 2 7.58 6.90 -0.79
N GLY A 3 7.67 8.08 -0.17
CA GLY A 3 8.29 8.20 1.16
C GLY A 3 7.60 7.37 2.25
N ILE A 4 6.27 7.24 2.21
CA ILE A 4 5.52 6.42 3.18
C ILE A 4 5.83 4.94 2.98
N LEU A 5 5.84 4.48 1.72
CA LEU A 5 6.22 3.11 1.36
C LEU A 5 7.64 2.79 1.83
N SER A 6 8.61 3.67 1.56
CA SER A 6 9.99 3.47 1.98
C SER A 6 10.13 3.39 3.50
N VAL A 7 9.49 4.30 4.25
CA VAL A 7 9.57 4.29 5.72
C VAL A 7 8.97 3.01 6.30
N LEU A 8 7.80 2.59 5.84
CA LEU A 8 7.16 1.35 6.31
C LEU A 8 7.98 0.12 5.95
N PHE A 9 8.46 0.04 4.71
CA PHE A 9 9.26 -1.09 4.23
C PHE A 9 10.58 -1.20 4.97
N TYR A 10 11.39 -0.15 4.94
CA TYR A 10 12.69 -0.18 5.59
C TYR A 10 12.56 -0.23 7.12
N GLY A 11 11.56 0.42 7.71
CA GLY A 11 11.29 0.32 9.14
C GLY A 11 11.05 -1.12 9.59
N PHE A 12 10.20 -1.86 8.87
CA PHE A 12 9.96 -3.26 9.18
C PHE A 12 11.17 -4.16 8.88
N VAL A 13 11.88 -3.93 7.76
CA VAL A 13 13.11 -4.68 7.43
C VAL A 13 14.17 -4.48 8.51
N LEU A 14 14.37 -3.25 8.99
CA LEU A 14 15.31 -2.95 10.07
C LEU A 14 14.89 -3.64 11.37
N LEU A 15 13.59 -3.66 11.69
CA LEU A 15 13.09 -4.34 12.89
C LEU A 15 13.35 -5.87 12.82
N VAL A 16 13.14 -6.47 11.65
CA VAL A 16 13.44 -7.90 11.42
C VAL A 16 14.94 -8.19 11.50
N ALA A 17 15.77 -7.32 10.93
CA ALA A 17 17.22 -7.51 10.89
C ALA A 17 17.89 -7.28 12.26
N PHE A 18 17.45 -6.27 13.01
CA PHE A 18 18.14 -5.81 14.22
C PHE A 18 17.42 -6.12 15.53
N ALA A 19 16.14 -6.49 15.49
CA ALA A 19 15.36 -6.90 16.67
C ALA A 19 14.57 -8.21 16.45
N PRO A 20 15.22 -9.31 16.04
CA PRO A 20 14.54 -10.57 15.74
C PRO A 20 13.82 -11.18 16.96
N GLU A 21 14.33 -10.96 18.17
CA GLU A 21 13.67 -11.42 19.41
C GLU A 21 12.31 -10.76 19.62
N PHE A 22 12.20 -9.45 19.33
CA PHE A 22 10.92 -8.75 19.37
C PHE A 22 9.94 -9.30 18.32
N ILE A 23 10.41 -9.52 17.10
CA ILE A 23 9.63 -10.11 16.01
C ILE A 23 9.10 -11.50 16.37
N ALA A 24 9.90 -12.29 17.09
CA ALA A 24 9.54 -13.62 17.57
C ALA A 24 8.66 -13.62 18.84
N THR A 25 8.51 -12.47 19.50
CA THR A 25 7.74 -12.37 20.74
C THR A 25 6.26 -12.63 20.45
N ARG A 26 5.68 -13.56 21.21
CA ARG A 26 4.25 -13.90 21.14
C ARG A 26 3.42 -12.77 21.76
N LEU A 27 2.21 -12.54 21.23
CA LEU A 27 1.32 -11.48 21.74
C LEU A 27 0.85 -11.75 23.18
N SER A 28 0.66 -13.01 23.54
CA SER A 28 0.21 -13.45 24.86
C SER A 28 0.67 -14.87 25.12
N GLU A 29 0.62 -15.30 26.39
CA GLU A 29 0.81 -16.70 26.76
C GLU A 29 -0.18 -17.60 26.00
N GLY A 30 0.31 -18.75 25.51
CA GLY A 30 -0.47 -19.68 24.69
C GLY A 30 -0.76 -19.24 23.25
N SER A 31 -0.44 -18.00 22.85
CA SER A 31 -0.69 -17.54 21.48
C SER A 31 0.34 -18.07 20.49
N ASN A 32 -0.13 -18.47 19.31
CA ASN A 32 0.72 -18.78 18.16
C ASN A 32 1.04 -17.53 17.32
N LEU A 33 0.43 -16.38 17.64
CA LEU A 33 0.66 -15.13 16.92
C LEU A 33 1.82 -14.36 17.54
N THR A 34 2.75 -13.91 16.71
CA THR A 34 3.88 -13.06 17.10
C THR A 34 3.68 -11.62 16.66
N TRP A 35 4.39 -10.70 17.31
CA TRP A 35 4.44 -9.30 16.90
C TRP A 35 4.89 -9.13 15.45
N GLY A 36 5.83 -9.97 14.99
CA GLY A 36 6.25 -9.99 13.59
C GLY A 36 5.11 -10.24 12.61
N ILE A 37 4.27 -11.25 12.87
CA ILE A 37 3.13 -11.58 12.01
C ILE A 37 2.09 -10.45 12.05
N LEU A 38 1.79 -9.92 13.24
CA LEU A 38 0.83 -8.83 13.39
C LEU A 38 1.28 -7.57 12.62
N LEU A 39 2.52 -7.14 12.81
CA LEU A 39 3.07 -5.96 12.15
C LEU A 39 3.17 -6.16 10.64
N GLY A 40 3.58 -7.34 10.17
CA GLY A 40 3.61 -7.67 8.75
C GLY A 40 2.22 -7.64 8.12
N PHE A 41 1.20 -8.16 8.81
CA PHE A 41 -0.19 -8.08 8.35
C PHE A 41 -0.70 -6.64 8.32
N LEU A 42 -0.43 -5.84 9.36
CA LEU A 42 -0.79 -4.43 9.38
C LEU A 42 -0.15 -3.67 8.22
N GLN A 43 1.14 -3.91 7.97
CA GLN A 43 1.85 -3.32 6.84
C GLN A 43 1.21 -3.70 5.50
N PHE A 44 0.82 -4.97 5.33
CA PHE A 44 0.12 -5.43 4.13
C PHE A 44 -1.22 -4.68 3.91
N VAL A 45 -2.02 -4.54 4.97
CA VAL A 45 -3.29 -3.76 4.91
C VAL A 45 -3.01 -2.30 4.53
N VAL A 46 -1.99 -1.67 5.11
CA VAL A 46 -1.61 -0.30 4.77
C VAL A 46 -1.22 -0.21 3.29
N TYR A 47 -0.47 -1.17 2.74
CA TYR A 47 -0.09 -1.15 1.32
C TYR A 47 -1.28 -1.28 0.38
N ILE A 48 -2.29 -2.09 0.73
CA ILE A 48 -3.55 -2.14 -0.03
C ILE A 48 -4.23 -0.78 -0.03
N ILE A 49 -4.35 -0.14 1.15
CA ILE A 49 -4.98 1.18 1.28
C ILE A 49 -4.24 2.23 0.46
N LEU A 50 -2.91 2.27 0.56
CA LEU A 50 -2.08 3.21 -0.20
C LEU A 50 -2.21 2.98 -1.71
N THR A 51 -2.28 1.72 -2.14
CA THR A 51 -2.50 1.36 -3.54
C THR A 51 -3.87 1.83 -4.01
N PHE A 52 -4.93 1.62 -3.22
CA PHE A 52 -6.26 2.11 -3.55
C PHE A 52 -6.31 3.63 -3.67
N ILE A 53 -5.71 4.34 -2.71
CA ILE A 53 -5.59 5.81 -2.74
C ILE A 53 -4.82 6.26 -3.98
N TYR A 54 -3.72 5.58 -4.30
CA TYR A 54 -2.91 5.87 -5.48
C TYR A 54 -3.72 5.69 -6.76
N VAL A 55 -4.40 4.56 -6.94
CA VAL A 55 -5.24 4.27 -8.11
C VAL A 55 -6.34 5.31 -8.25
N ARG A 56 -7.07 5.61 -7.17
CA ARG A 56 -8.13 6.64 -7.20
C ARG A 56 -7.59 8.01 -7.60
N ARG A 57 -6.39 8.38 -7.16
CA ARG A 57 -5.75 9.65 -7.52
C ARG A 57 -5.29 9.65 -8.98
N ALA A 58 -4.67 8.57 -9.44
CA ALA A 58 -4.14 8.45 -10.80
C ALA A 58 -5.26 8.41 -11.85
N ASN A 59 -6.37 7.75 -11.55
CA ASN A 59 -7.51 7.67 -12.47
C ASN A 59 -8.12 9.05 -12.77
N GLY A 60 -8.00 10.05 -11.88
CA GLY A 60 -8.51 11.39 -12.15
C GLY A 60 -7.85 12.10 -13.35
N GLU A 61 -6.54 11.91 -13.56
CA GLU A 61 -5.84 12.48 -14.72
C GLU A 61 -6.19 11.70 -16.01
N LEU A 62 -6.30 10.38 -15.89
CA LEU A 62 -6.62 9.51 -17.02
C LEU A 62 -8.06 9.69 -17.51
N ASP A 63 -8.99 9.90 -16.58
CA ASP A 63 -10.41 10.13 -16.87
C ASP A 63 -10.62 11.42 -17.68
N ALA A 64 -9.86 12.48 -17.37
CA ALA A 64 -9.93 13.74 -18.12
C ALA A 64 -9.45 13.56 -19.58
N ILE A 65 -8.31 12.89 -19.78
CA ILE A 65 -7.77 12.61 -21.12
C ILE A 65 -8.73 11.70 -21.89
N ASN A 66 -9.28 10.65 -21.26
CA ASN A 66 -10.27 9.78 -21.89
C ASN A 66 -11.53 10.56 -22.32
N ALA A 67 -12.02 11.48 -21.50
CA ALA A 67 -13.17 12.29 -21.84
C ALA A 67 -12.91 13.16 -23.08
N GLU A 68 -11.72 13.75 -23.21
CA GLU A 68 -11.33 14.53 -24.39
C GLU A 68 -11.25 13.67 -25.66
N VAL A 69 -10.65 12.48 -25.58
CA VAL A 69 -10.55 11.55 -26.72
C VAL A 69 -11.93 11.10 -27.19
N VAL A 70 -12.82 10.75 -26.25
CA VAL A 70 -14.20 10.37 -26.58
C VAL A 70 -14.95 11.55 -27.21
N ALA A 71 -14.83 12.75 -26.66
CA ALA A 71 -15.49 13.94 -27.22
C ALA A 71 -14.99 14.30 -28.63
N ALA A 72 -13.68 14.14 -28.89
CA ALA A 72 -13.10 14.39 -30.21
C ALA A 72 -13.62 13.40 -31.26
N ALA A 73 -13.66 12.09 -30.94
CA ALA A 73 -14.16 11.06 -31.84
C ALA A 73 -15.64 11.31 -32.25
N TRP A 74 -16.49 11.67 -31.29
CA TRP A 74 -17.91 11.98 -31.54
C TRP A 74 -18.13 13.25 -32.38
N LYS A 75 -17.12 14.15 -32.41
CA LYS A 75 -17.16 15.38 -33.21
C LYS A 75 -16.75 15.14 -34.66
N GLU A 76 -15.92 14.13 -34.92
CA GLU A 76 -15.43 13.78 -36.25
C GLU A 76 -16.45 12.93 -37.05
N GLU A 77 -17.32 12.19 -36.35
CA GLU A 77 -18.44 11.43 -36.95
C GLU A 77 -19.68 12.29 -37.29
N ARG A 78 -19.74 13.56 -36.85
CA ARG A 78 -20.89 14.44 -37.00
C ARG A 78 -20.76 15.50 -38.09
#